data_AF-A0A2H6BH25-F1
#
_entry.id   AF-A0A2H6BH25-F1
#
_cell.length_a   1.000
_cell.length_b   1.000
_cell.length_c   1.000
_cell.angle_alpha   90.00
_cell.angle_beta   90.00
_cell.angle_gamma   90.00
#
_symmetry.space_group_name_H-M   'P 1'
#
loop_
_entity.id
_entity.type
_entity.pdbx_description
1 polymer ?
#
loop_
_entity_poly.entity_id
_entity_poly.type
_entity_poly.pdbx_seq_one_letter_code
_entity_poly.pdbx_strand_id
1 'polypeptide(L)'
;MAVEQAVERFIARWQGRVGGQERANYALFLSELTDALGVARPDPASAATEENDYVLERVVKEIGRDGAVSRRRIDLYRRSRFVLEAKQSRLPGAAKAPLGATAGPEPVTRGRRGADKAWDVLMMNARNQAEHYVRLLPEGHEPPPFVVVCDVGHCLELYANFRKDGKAYDQFPDRQGYRIYLEDLRRSEVRERLVKVWNDPLALDPALHASRVTREIAIRLAEVSRRLEAKGHATEEVARFLMRMLFTMFAQDVGLIERGGFSALLAECEAAPARFQPVVGQLWEAMDKGGYAFGLKAQVPRFNGAFFRDCSALPLDKTEIAELRAAASYDWREVEPAIFGALLEKALDPDERSALGAHYTPRAYVERLVVATVMEPLRADWATALATAERQREEGRGAQALKTVRGFHARLCATRVLDPACGTGNFLYVTLELMKRLEG
;
A
#
# COMPACT_ATOMS: atom_id res chain seq x y z
N MET A 1 -7.86 -3.52 28.28
CA MET A 1 -8.55 -4.73 28.81
C MET A 1 -9.95 -4.93 28.24
N ALA A 2 -10.82 -3.91 28.23
CA ALA A 2 -12.20 -4.06 27.70
C ALA A 2 -12.26 -4.41 26.19
N VAL A 3 -11.43 -3.76 25.36
CA VAL A 3 -11.37 -4.03 23.91
C VAL A 3 -10.87 -5.46 23.63
N GLU A 4 -9.81 -5.91 24.30
CA GLU A 4 -9.29 -7.28 24.12
C GLU A 4 -10.33 -8.35 24.47
N GLN A 5 -11.08 -8.15 25.57
CA GLN A 5 -12.18 -9.04 25.95
C GLN A 5 -13.36 -8.98 24.98
N ALA A 6 -13.64 -7.82 24.37
CA ALA A 6 -14.65 -7.70 23.32
C ALA A 6 -14.23 -8.47 22.06
N VAL A 7 -12.95 -8.36 21.67
CA VAL A 7 -12.37 -9.09 20.55
C VAL A 7 -12.43 -10.60 20.77
N GLU A 8 -12.00 -11.11 21.93
CA GLU A 8 -12.07 -12.55 22.20
C GLU A 8 -13.51 -13.07 22.22
N ARG A 9 -14.47 -12.31 22.78
CA ARG A 9 -15.89 -12.68 22.73
C ARG A 9 -16.43 -12.70 21.31
N PHE A 10 -16.05 -11.73 20.49
CA PHE A 10 -16.43 -11.65 19.09
C PHE A 10 -15.88 -12.83 18.29
N ILE A 11 -14.58 -13.12 18.43
CA ILE A 11 -13.92 -14.26 17.78
C ILE A 11 -14.58 -15.57 18.22
N ALA A 12 -14.72 -15.81 19.53
CA ALA A 12 -15.32 -17.04 20.05
C ALA A 12 -16.76 -17.26 19.58
N ARG A 13 -17.51 -16.16 19.38
CA ARG A 13 -18.88 -16.24 18.89
C ARG A 13 -18.95 -16.58 17.40
N TRP A 14 -18.12 -15.96 16.58
CA TRP A 14 -18.28 -16.02 15.12
C TRP A 14 -17.33 -16.98 14.41
N GLN A 15 -16.18 -17.27 15.00
CA GLN A 15 -15.21 -18.20 14.43
C GLN A 15 -15.82 -19.61 14.33
N GLY A 16 -15.75 -20.20 13.14
CA GLY A 16 -16.23 -21.55 12.89
C GLY A 16 -17.75 -21.72 12.77
N ARG A 17 -18.56 -20.66 12.97
CA ARG A 17 -20.01 -20.69 12.72
C ARG A 17 -20.31 -20.54 11.22
N VAL A 18 -20.15 -21.63 10.48
CA VAL A 18 -20.50 -21.70 9.05
C VAL A 18 -21.86 -22.39 8.89
N GLY A 19 -22.80 -21.73 8.20
CA GLY A 19 -24.10 -22.31 7.83
C GLY A 19 -25.32 -21.57 8.42
N GLY A 20 -26.23 -21.17 7.53
CA GLY A 20 -27.60 -20.74 7.85
C GLY A 20 -27.85 -19.23 7.68
N GLN A 21 -28.73 -18.89 6.72
CA GLN A 21 -29.36 -17.58 6.50
C GLN A 21 -28.39 -16.38 6.41
N GLU A 22 -27.75 -16.21 5.24
CA GLU A 22 -26.88 -15.07 4.87
C GLU A 22 -27.46 -13.72 5.31
N ARG A 23 -28.76 -13.47 5.07
CA ARG A 23 -29.44 -12.19 5.38
C ARG A 23 -29.71 -11.95 6.86
N ALA A 24 -29.76 -12.98 7.70
CA ALA A 24 -30.11 -12.82 9.12
C ALA A 24 -28.90 -12.48 10.00
N ASN A 25 -27.70 -12.88 9.58
CA ASN A 25 -26.53 -12.86 10.46
C ASN A 25 -25.54 -11.74 10.18
N TYR A 26 -25.47 -11.18 8.96
CA TYR A 26 -24.47 -10.16 8.65
C TYR A 26 -24.69 -8.86 9.45
N ALA A 27 -25.95 -8.42 9.62
CA ALA A 27 -26.25 -7.20 10.39
C ALA A 27 -25.80 -7.33 11.85
N LEU A 28 -26.01 -8.50 12.46
CA LEU A 28 -25.57 -8.80 13.81
C LEU A 28 -24.05 -8.90 13.90
N PHE A 29 -23.42 -9.61 12.95
CA PHE A 29 -21.97 -9.72 12.85
C PHE A 29 -21.29 -8.36 12.73
N LEU A 30 -21.75 -7.50 11.82
CA LEU A 30 -21.16 -6.18 11.60
C LEU A 30 -21.36 -5.25 12.81
N SER A 31 -22.53 -5.33 13.46
CA SER A 31 -22.77 -4.56 14.70
C SER A 31 -21.79 -4.98 15.80
N GLU A 32 -21.61 -6.28 16.02
CA GLU A 32 -20.68 -6.79 17.03
C GLU A 32 -19.22 -6.57 16.66
N LEU A 33 -18.89 -6.54 15.37
CA LEU A 33 -17.56 -6.13 14.90
C LEU A 33 -17.29 -4.67 15.28
N THR A 34 -18.26 -3.77 15.12
CA THR A 34 -18.08 -2.37 15.53
C THR A 34 -17.85 -2.22 17.03
N ASP A 35 -18.53 -3.04 17.85
CA ASP A 35 -18.28 -3.10 19.29
C ASP A 35 -16.87 -3.60 19.62
N ALA A 36 -16.43 -4.67 18.93
CA ALA A 36 -15.10 -5.24 19.12
C ALA A 36 -13.98 -4.27 18.72
N LEU A 37 -14.22 -3.43 17.71
CA LEU A 37 -13.31 -2.37 17.27
C LEU A 37 -13.42 -1.09 18.11
N GLY A 38 -14.47 -0.94 18.93
CA GLY A 38 -14.72 0.29 19.69
C GLY A 38 -15.09 1.49 18.82
N VAL A 39 -15.70 1.25 17.65
CA VAL A 39 -16.18 2.31 16.74
C VAL A 39 -17.70 2.45 16.85
N ALA A 40 -18.25 3.58 16.37
CA ALA A 40 -19.69 3.81 16.38
C ALA A 40 -20.44 2.72 15.60
N ARG A 41 -21.59 2.30 16.11
CA ARG A 41 -22.53 1.42 15.39
C ARG A 41 -23.22 2.18 14.25
N PRO A 42 -23.68 1.49 13.20
CA PRO A 42 -24.50 2.09 12.15
C PRO A 42 -25.82 2.63 12.72
N ASP A 43 -26.31 3.73 12.14
CA ASP A 43 -27.59 4.34 12.47
C ASP A 43 -28.76 3.53 11.90
N PRO A 44 -29.97 3.62 12.52
CA PRO A 44 -31.18 3.08 11.91
C PRO A 44 -31.46 3.72 10.56
N ALA A 45 -31.81 2.92 9.55
CA ALA A 45 -32.16 3.44 8.24
C ALA A 45 -33.45 4.26 8.29
N SER A 46 -33.40 5.50 7.82
CA SER A 46 -34.56 6.37 7.70
C SER A 46 -35.29 6.18 6.36
N ALA A 47 -36.55 6.64 6.28
CA ALA A 47 -37.32 6.67 5.03
C ALA A 47 -36.72 7.64 3.99
N ALA A 48 -36.05 8.70 4.46
CA ALA A 48 -35.28 9.62 3.63
C ALA A 48 -33.92 9.00 3.29
N THR A 49 -33.90 8.14 2.27
CA THR A 49 -32.70 7.35 1.94
C THR A 49 -31.46 8.18 1.65
N GLU A 50 -31.61 9.46 1.32
CA GLU A 50 -30.52 10.39 0.96
C GLU A 50 -29.63 10.75 2.16
N GLU A 51 -30.19 10.81 3.37
CA GLU A 51 -29.48 11.15 4.62
C GLU A 51 -28.87 9.94 5.32
N ASN A 52 -29.01 8.75 4.75
CA ASN A 52 -28.50 7.50 5.31
C ASN A 52 -26.98 7.39 5.08
N ASP A 53 -26.23 8.18 5.84
CA ASP A 53 -24.77 8.36 5.73
C ASP A 53 -23.97 7.31 6.48
N TYR A 54 -24.55 6.60 7.46
CA TYR A 54 -23.92 5.43 8.07
C TYR A 54 -24.97 4.39 8.46
N VAL A 55 -25.36 3.51 7.53
CA VAL A 55 -26.47 2.56 7.75
C VAL A 55 -26.19 1.18 7.17
N LEU A 56 -26.89 0.19 7.72
CA LEU A 56 -27.06 -1.11 7.07
C LEU A 56 -28.09 -1.01 5.92
N GLU A 57 -27.96 -1.87 4.91
CA GLU A 57 -28.94 -2.00 3.81
C GLU A 57 -29.20 -0.69 3.05
N ARG A 58 -28.15 0.11 2.82
CA ARG A 58 -28.27 1.39 2.11
C ARG A 58 -28.78 1.15 0.69
N VAL A 59 -29.96 1.71 0.40
CA VAL A 59 -30.58 1.60 -0.92
C VAL A 59 -29.86 2.49 -1.93
N VAL A 60 -29.50 1.95 -3.10
CA VAL A 60 -29.01 2.71 -4.26
C VAL A 60 -29.86 2.41 -5.50
N LYS A 61 -29.91 3.37 -6.43
CA LYS A 61 -30.73 3.26 -7.65
C LYS A 61 -29.81 2.91 -8.82
N GLU A 62 -30.18 1.86 -9.55
CA GLU A 62 -29.52 1.44 -10.79
C GLU A 62 -30.48 1.65 -11.95
N ILE A 63 -30.08 2.50 -12.90
CA ILE A 63 -30.87 2.82 -14.09
C ILE A 63 -30.42 1.88 -15.22
N GLY A 64 -31.34 1.03 -15.67
CA GLY A 64 -31.14 0.13 -16.80
C GLY A 64 -31.01 0.88 -18.12
N ARG A 65 -30.54 0.19 -19.16
CA ARG A 65 -30.38 0.77 -20.51
C ARG A 65 -31.71 1.20 -21.15
N ASP A 66 -32.80 0.61 -20.70
CA ASP A 66 -34.18 0.91 -21.05
C ASP A 66 -34.80 2.03 -20.20
N GLY A 67 -34.02 2.64 -19.29
CA GLY A 67 -34.49 3.64 -18.34
C GLY A 67 -35.19 3.06 -17.10
N ALA A 68 -35.32 1.74 -16.99
CA ALA A 68 -35.95 1.11 -15.83
C ALA A 68 -35.09 1.29 -14.58
N VAL A 69 -35.70 1.76 -13.48
CA VAL A 69 -34.98 1.96 -12.22
C VAL A 69 -35.13 0.73 -11.33
N SER A 70 -34.01 0.06 -11.07
CA SER A 70 -33.95 -1.02 -10.08
C SER A 70 -33.32 -0.52 -8.77
N ARG A 71 -33.79 -1.06 -7.64
CA ARG A 71 -33.25 -0.74 -6.32
C ARG A 71 -32.27 -1.84 -5.90
N ARG A 72 -31.02 -1.45 -5.62
CA ARG A 72 -30.00 -2.31 -5.02
C ARG A 72 -29.77 -1.89 -3.58
N ARG A 73 -29.08 -2.74 -2.81
CA ARG A 73 -28.79 -2.49 -1.40
C ARG A 73 -27.33 -2.81 -1.11
N ILE A 74 -26.67 -1.90 -0.42
CA ILE A 74 -25.32 -2.07 0.10
C ILE A 74 -25.45 -2.57 1.53
N ASP A 75 -24.76 -3.65 1.88
CA ASP A 75 -24.93 -4.28 3.20
C ASP A 75 -24.55 -3.34 4.34
N LEU A 76 -23.42 -2.62 4.23
CA LEU A 76 -23.07 -1.54 5.12
C LEU A 76 -22.40 -0.39 4.36
N TYR A 77 -22.91 0.82 4.55
CA TYR A 77 -22.39 2.02 3.92
C TYR A 77 -22.01 3.05 4.98
N ARG A 78 -20.83 3.65 4.85
CA ARG A 78 -20.43 4.85 5.61
C ARG A 78 -19.89 5.90 4.65
N ARG A 79 -20.59 7.03 4.53
CA ARG A 79 -20.32 8.11 3.59
C ARG A 79 -18.88 8.59 3.70
N SER A 80 -18.23 8.70 2.54
CA SER A 80 -16.84 9.11 2.39
C SER A 80 -15.81 8.19 3.07
N ARG A 81 -16.22 7.01 3.57
CA ARG A 81 -15.32 6.05 4.25
C ARG A 81 -15.23 4.73 3.52
N PHE A 82 -16.35 4.00 3.42
CA PHE A 82 -16.36 2.71 2.75
C PHE A 82 -17.73 2.30 2.23
N VAL A 83 -17.69 1.40 1.25
CA VAL A 83 -18.78 0.49 0.89
C VAL A 83 -18.38 -0.90 1.34
N LEU A 84 -19.27 -1.62 2.05
CA LEU A 84 -19.03 -2.98 2.49
C LEU A 84 -20.09 -3.94 1.94
N GLU A 85 -19.63 -5.03 1.34
CA GLU A 85 -20.44 -6.17 0.90
C GLU A 85 -20.12 -7.40 1.76
N ALA A 86 -21.15 -8.05 2.30
CA ALA A 86 -21.04 -9.24 3.11
C ALA A 86 -21.53 -10.47 2.35
N LYS A 87 -20.78 -11.58 2.48
CA LYS A 87 -21.15 -12.92 2.04
C LYS A 87 -21.03 -13.87 3.22
N GLN A 88 -21.68 -15.03 3.12
CA GLN A 88 -21.46 -16.13 4.06
C GLN A 88 -21.08 -17.36 3.24
N SER A 89 -19.84 -17.82 3.37
CA SER A 89 -19.44 -19.10 2.80
C SER A 89 -20.26 -20.24 3.41
N ARG A 90 -20.67 -21.22 2.59
CA ARG A 90 -21.46 -22.38 3.04
C ARG A 90 -20.56 -23.56 3.39
N LEU A 91 -21.01 -24.41 4.30
CA LEU A 91 -20.29 -25.64 4.66
C LEU A 91 -20.12 -26.55 3.42
N PRO A 92 -18.96 -27.20 3.25
CA PRO A 92 -18.80 -28.32 2.33
C PRO A 92 -19.86 -29.39 2.64
N GLY A 93 -20.64 -29.83 1.63
CA GLY A 93 -21.65 -30.89 1.77
C GLY A 93 -23.12 -30.45 1.90
N ALA A 94 -23.44 -29.15 1.92
CA ALA A 94 -24.83 -28.70 1.80
C ALA A 94 -25.35 -28.85 0.36
N ALA A 95 -26.67 -28.99 0.15
CA ALA A 95 -27.34 -29.28 -1.13
C ALA A 95 -27.10 -28.29 -2.30
N LYS A 96 -26.31 -27.23 -2.07
CA LYS A 96 -25.80 -26.29 -3.08
C LYS A 96 -24.33 -25.90 -2.80
N ALA A 97 -23.53 -26.82 -2.27
CA ALA A 97 -22.08 -26.66 -2.26
C ALA A 97 -21.58 -26.67 -3.71
N PRO A 98 -20.54 -25.88 -4.04
CA PRO A 98 -19.95 -25.91 -5.37
C PRO A 98 -19.52 -27.35 -5.70
N LEU A 99 -19.90 -27.83 -6.89
CA LEU A 99 -19.60 -29.19 -7.35
C LEU A 99 -18.10 -29.46 -7.24
N GLY A 100 -17.70 -30.41 -6.39
CA GLY A 100 -16.32 -30.86 -6.23
C GLY A 100 -15.75 -30.87 -4.81
N ALA A 101 -16.48 -30.45 -3.77
CA ALA A 101 -16.00 -30.54 -2.39
C ALA A 101 -16.09 -31.99 -1.86
N THR A 102 -14.97 -32.71 -1.83
CA THR A 102 -14.87 -34.02 -1.17
C THR A 102 -14.71 -33.85 0.34
N ALA A 103 -15.48 -34.61 1.11
CA ALA A 103 -15.40 -34.64 2.57
C ALA A 103 -14.16 -35.43 3.02
N GLY A 104 -13.07 -34.73 3.32
CA GLY A 104 -11.96 -35.26 4.12
C GLY A 104 -12.20 -35.07 5.62
N PRO A 105 -11.55 -35.84 6.50
CA PRO A 105 -11.73 -35.73 7.94
C PRO A 105 -11.38 -34.31 8.43
N GLU A 106 -12.22 -33.77 9.32
CA GLU A 106 -12.11 -32.39 9.81
C GLU A 106 -10.83 -32.18 10.64
N PRO A 107 -9.98 -31.19 10.31
CA PRO A 107 -8.97 -30.71 11.24
C PRO A 107 -9.60 -29.80 12.30
N VAL A 108 -9.21 -30.03 13.55
CA VAL A 108 -9.69 -29.37 14.78
C VAL A 108 -9.32 -27.88 14.88
N THR A 109 -8.48 -27.38 13.96
CA THR A 109 -8.16 -25.95 13.83
C THR A 109 -8.05 -25.59 12.35
N ARG A 110 -9.09 -24.94 11.79
CA ARG A 110 -9.07 -24.37 10.44
C ARG A 110 -8.35 -23.01 10.44
N GLY A 111 -7.07 -22.98 10.79
CA GLY A 111 -6.19 -21.85 10.48
C GLY A 111 -5.94 -21.75 8.97
N ARG A 112 -5.49 -20.57 8.50
CA ARG A 112 -5.00 -20.23 7.13
C ARG A 112 -5.20 -21.36 6.10
N ARG A 113 -6.43 -21.55 5.62
CA ARG A 113 -6.72 -22.57 4.60
C ARG A 113 -5.99 -22.25 3.29
N GLY A 114 -5.46 -23.27 2.62
CA GLY A 114 -5.23 -23.22 1.18
C GLY A 114 -6.58 -23.01 0.50
N ALA A 115 -6.71 -21.94 -0.28
CA ALA A 115 -7.99 -21.45 -0.76
C ALA A 115 -8.71 -22.48 -1.66
N ASP A 116 -9.93 -22.86 -1.26
CA ASP A 116 -10.85 -23.55 -2.16
C ASP A 116 -11.20 -22.60 -3.31
N LYS A 117 -10.90 -22.98 -4.55
CA LYS A 117 -11.11 -22.14 -5.76
C LYS A 117 -12.50 -21.52 -5.87
N ALA A 118 -13.53 -22.20 -5.37
CA ALA A 118 -14.91 -21.68 -5.37
C ALA A 118 -15.13 -20.53 -4.38
N TRP A 119 -14.40 -20.53 -3.27
CA TRP A 119 -14.46 -19.48 -2.26
C TRP A 119 -13.76 -18.20 -2.74
N ASP A 120 -12.60 -18.31 -3.41
CA ASP A 120 -11.96 -17.14 -4.02
C ASP A 120 -12.86 -16.48 -5.08
N VAL A 121 -13.62 -17.28 -5.86
CA VAL A 121 -14.62 -16.76 -6.80
C VAL A 121 -15.77 -16.04 -6.08
N LEU A 122 -16.24 -16.56 -4.94
CA LEU A 122 -17.27 -15.90 -4.13
C LEU A 122 -16.79 -14.51 -3.66
N MET A 123 -15.58 -14.43 -3.13
CA MET A 123 -14.99 -13.18 -2.65
C MET A 123 -14.76 -12.17 -3.78
N MET A 124 -14.26 -12.64 -4.92
CA MET A 124 -14.07 -11.80 -6.11
C MET A 124 -15.39 -11.23 -6.64
N ASN A 125 -16.46 -12.03 -6.68
CA ASN A 125 -17.78 -11.55 -7.09
C ASN A 125 -18.35 -10.52 -6.11
N ALA A 126 -18.15 -10.71 -4.81
CA ALA A 126 -18.56 -9.76 -3.79
C ALA A 126 -17.80 -8.43 -3.91
N ARG A 127 -16.50 -8.48 -4.21
CA ARG A 127 -15.70 -7.29 -4.54
C ARG A 127 -16.26 -6.56 -5.76
N ASN A 128 -16.52 -7.27 -6.86
CA ASN A 128 -17.08 -6.66 -8.08
C ASN A 128 -18.43 -6.01 -7.83
N GLN A 129 -19.26 -6.62 -6.98
CA GLN A 129 -20.55 -6.07 -6.55
C GLN A 129 -20.37 -4.79 -5.71
N ALA A 130 -19.44 -4.77 -4.77
CA ALA A 130 -19.13 -3.59 -3.96
C ALA A 130 -18.57 -2.44 -4.80
N GLU A 131 -17.65 -2.71 -5.73
CA GLU A 131 -17.14 -1.71 -6.69
C GLU A 131 -18.26 -1.18 -7.60
N HIS A 132 -19.22 -2.02 -8.00
CA HIS A 132 -20.40 -1.57 -8.75
C HIS A 132 -21.25 -0.61 -7.93
N TYR A 133 -21.46 -0.87 -6.64
CA TYR A 133 -22.21 0.03 -5.75
C TYR A 133 -21.59 1.40 -5.60
N VAL A 134 -20.26 1.51 -5.62
CA VAL A 134 -19.58 2.81 -5.63
C VAL A 134 -20.04 3.68 -6.81
N ARG A 135 -20.29 3.08 -7.98
CA ARG A 135 -20.76 3.78 -9.19
C ARG A 135 -22.24 4.17 -9.13
N LEU A 136 -23.00 3.58 -8.21
CA LEU A 136 -24.43 3.83 -8.00
C LEU A 136 -24.69 4.81 -6.85
N LEU A 137 -23.64 5.33 -6.20
CA LEU A 137 -23.78 6.31 -5.14
C LEU A 137 -24.44 7.60 -5.67
N PRO A 138 -25.28 8.28 -4.87
CA PRO A 138 -25.94 9.52 -5.29
C PRO A 138 -24.96 10.64 -5.66
N GLU A 139 -25.42 11.58 -6.48
CA GLU A 139 -24.70 12.84 -6.71
C GLU A 139 -24.41 13.55 -5.36
N GLY A 140 -23.18 14.03 -5.18
CA GLY A 140 -22.72 14.61 -3.90
C GLY A 140 -22.13 13.60 -2.90
N HIS A 141 -22.16 12.30 -3.22
CA HIS A 141 -21.40 11.27 -2.49
C HIS A 141 -20.16 10.91 -3.29
N GLU A 142 -19.02 11.48 -2.92
CA GLU A 142 -17.74 11.10 -3.52
C GLU A 142 -17.46 9.60 -3.29
N PRO A 143 -16.82 8.92 -4.26
CA PRO A 143 -16.36 7.55 -4.08
C PRO A 143 -15.55 7.41 -2.77
N PRO A 144 -15.89 6.43 -1.91
CA PRO A 144 -15.19 6.25 -0.66
C PRO A 144 -13.76 5.73 -0.91
N PRO A 145 -12.81 6.01 -0.01
CA PRO A 145 -11.45 5.49 -0.15
C PRO A 145 -11.35 3.97 0.02
N PHE A 146 -12.33 3.31 0.63
CA PHE A 146 -12.31 1.84 0.80
C PHE A 146 -13.53 1.13 0.21
N VAL A 147 -13.26 -0.05 -0.34
CA VAL A 147 -14.23 -1.14 -0.54
C VAL A 147 -13.84 -2.27 0.41
N VAL A 148 -14.80 -2.76 1.17
CA VAL A 148 -14.60 -3.84 2.13
C VAL A 148 -15.46 -5.03 1.72
N VAL A 149 -14.86 -6.22 1.65
CA VAL A 149 -15.62 -7.46 1.46
C VAL A 149 -15.53 -8.26 2.73
N CYS A 150 -16.65 -8.78 3.22
CA CYS A 150 -16.70 -9.57 4.44
C CYS A 150 -17.23 -10.96 4.15
N ASP A 151 -16.48 -12.00 4.53
CA ASP A 151 -17.04 -13.34 4.72
C ASP A 151 -17.41 -13.49 6.19
N VAL A 152 -18.71 -13.44 6.47
CA VAL A 152 -19.27 -13.44 7.83
C VAL A 152 -18.79 -14.66 8.59
N GLY A 153 -18.12 -14.43 9.72
CA GLY A 153 -17.54 -15.49 10.55
C GLY A 153 -16.16 -15.99 10.11
N HIS A 154 -15.55 -15.39 9.09
CA HIS A 154 -14.27 -15.87 8.54
C HIS A 154 -13.22 -14.78 8.35
N CYS A 155 -13.46 -13.78 7.49
CA CYS A 155 -12.47 -12.73 7.21
C CYS A 155 -13.08 -11.43 6.65
N LEU A 156 -12.27 -10.36 6.66
CA LEU A 156 -12.50 -9.13 5.91
C LEU A 156 -11.39 -8.96 4.86
N GLU A 157 -11.74 -8.45 3.68
CA GLU A 157 -10.79 -8.04 2.65
C GLU A 157 -10.89 -6.53 2.44
N LEU A 158 -9.75 -5.84 2.48
CA LEU A 158 -9.67 -4.40 2.30
C LEU A 158 -9.11 -4.05 0.92
N TYR A 159 -9.83 -3.19 0.22
CA TYR A 159 -9.40 -2.62 -1.06
C TYR A 159 -9.46 -1.10 -0.97
N ALA A 160 -8.41 -0.40 -1.40
CA ALA A 160 -8.29 1.04 -1.26
C ALA A 160 -8.18 1.76 -2.62
N ASN A 161 -8.77 2.95 -2.70
CA ASN A 161 -8.60 3.90 -3.78
C ASN A 161 -8.56 5.32 -3.20
N PHE A 162 -7.39 5.76 -2.77
CA PHE A 162 -7.20 7.09 -2.18
C PHE A 162 -7.36 8.25 -3.18
N ARG A 163 -7.35 7.98 -4.50
CA ARG A 163 -7.68 8.98 -5.52
C ARG A 163 -9.17 9.34 -5.54
N LYS A 164 -10.02 8.46 -4.99
CA LYS A 164 -11.48 8.66 -4.91
C LYS A 164 -12.14 8.97 -6.27
N ASP A 165 -11.61 8.38 -7.34
CA ASP A 165 -12.11 8.55 -8.71
C ASP A 165 -13.22 7.55 -9.09
N GLY A 166 -13.60 6.65 -8.17
CA GLY A 166 -14.65 5.63 -8.39
C GLY A 166 -14.23 4.51 -9.35
N LYS A 167 -12.95 4.44 -9.69
CA LYS A 167 -12.37 3.39 -10.54
C LYS A 167 -11.84 2.23 -9.69
N ALA A 168 -10.74 1.60 -10.12
CA ALA A 168 -10.19 0.40 -9.50
C ALA A 168 -9.72 0.64 -8.06
N TYR A 169 -10.07 -0.29 -7.17
CA TYR A 169 -9.56 -0.38 -5.80
C TYR A 169 -8.47 -1.44 -5.72
N ASP A 170 -7.32 -1.11 -5.15
CA ASP A 170 -6.17 -2.01 -5.04
C ASP A 170 -6.18 -2.72 -3.68
N GLN A 171 -5.62 -3.92 -3.59
CA GLN A 171 -5.49 -4.65 -2.32
C GLN A 171 -4.71 -3.82 -1.29
N PHE A 172 -5.25 -3.66 -0.07
CA PHE A 172 -4.65 -2.79 0.95
C PHE A 172 -4.46 -3.50 2.29
N PRO A 173 -3.31 -3.37 2.98
CA PRO A 173 -2.16 -2.54 2.63
C PRO A 173 -1.31 -3.11 1.49
N ASP A 174 -1.38 -4.42 1.30
CA ASP A 174 -0.59 -5.18 0.33
C ASP A 174 -1.24 -6.55 0.08
N ARG A 175 -0.67 -7.33 -0.84
CA ARG A 175 -1.15 -8.67 -1.23
C ARG A 175 -1.17 -9.70 -0.10
N GLN A 176 -0.39 -9.53 0.96
CA GLN A 176 -0.35 -10.47 2.09
C GLN A 176 -1.30 -10.03 3.21
N GLY A 177 -1.44 -8.73 3.42
CA GLY A 177 -2.18 -8.13 4.53
C GLY A 177 -3.60 -7.68 4.18
N TYR A 178 -4.04 -7.75 2.92
CA TYR A 178 -5.39 -7.30 2.53
C TYR A 178 -6.51 -8.15 3.11
N ARG A 179 -6.25 -9.43 3.36
CA ARG A 179 -7.20 -10.37 3.94
C ARG A 179 -6.91 -10.53 5.43
N ILE A 180 -7.85 -10.07 6.24
CA ILE A 180 -7.80 -10.05 7.70
C ILE A 180 -8.74 -11.13 8.22
N TYR A 181 -8.19 -12.21 8.77
CA TYR A 181 -8.99 -13.24 9.42
C TYR A 181 -9.46 -12.77 10.80
N LEU A 182 -10.51 -13.38 11.35
CA LEU A 182 -11.00 -12.99 12.69
C LEU A 182 -9.91 -13.07 13.76
N GLU A 183 -9.02 -14.08 13.66
CA GLU A 183 -7.90 -14.24 14.58
C GLU A 183 -6.86 -13.13 14.51
N ASP A 184 -6.71 -12.47 13.35
CA ASP A 184 -5.82 -11.32 13.18
C ASP A 184 -6.30 -10.11 13.99
N LEU A 185 -7.58 -10.06 14.39
CA LEU A 185 -8.09 -9.00 15.27
C LEU A 185 -7.44 -9.01 16.66
N ARG A 186 -6.71 -10.06 17.05
CA ARG A 186 -5.88 -10.07 18.27
C ARG A 186 -4.68 -9.12 18.18
N ARG A 187 -4.27 -8.76 16.96
CA ARG A 187 -3.14 -7.85 16.72
C ARG A 187 -3.62 -6.40 16.77
N SER A 188 -2.99 -5.58 17.62
CA SER A 188 -3.39 -4.18 17.80
C SER A 188 -3.29 -3.38 16.51
N GLU A 189 -2.25 -3.60 15.70
CA GLU A 189 -2.03 -2.91 14.44
C GLU A 189 -3.12 -3.19 13.39
N VAL A 190 -3.72 -4.40 13.42
CA VAL A 190 -4.85 -4.77 12.56
C VAL A 190 -6.11 -4.05 12.99
N ARG A 191 -6.37 -3.99 14.30
CA ARG A 191 -7.51 -3.25 14.86
C ARG A 191 -7.40 -1.77 14.58
N GLU A 192 -6.23 -1.17 14.81
CA GLU A 192 -5.97 0.25 14.53
C GLU A 192 -6.20 0.59 13.06
N ARG A 193 -5.80 -0.30 12.14
CA ARG A 193 -6.10 -0.15 10.71
C ARG A 193 -7.60 -0.14 10.44
N LEU A 194 -8.35 -1.11 10.97
CA LEU A 194 -9.80 -1.16 10.79
C LEU A 194 -10.51 0.05 11.43
N VAL A 195 -10.07 0.49 12.61
CA VAL A 195 -10.57 1.73 13.24
C VAL A 195 -10.35 2.94 12.34
N LYS A 196 -9.17 3.07 11.71
CA LYS A 196 -8.90 4.12 10.72
C LYS A 196 -9.79 3.98 9.49
N VAL A 197 -10.00 2.77 8.94
CA VAL A 197 -10.96 2.56 7.83
C VAL A 197 -12.34 3.11 8.19
N TRP A 198 -12.80 2.90 9.43
CA TRP A 198 -14.07 3.43 9.90
C TRP A 198 -14.05 4.96 10.08
N ASN A 199 -13.07 5.51 10.78
CA ASN A 199 -13.14 6.86 11.32
C ASN A 199 -12.32 7.90 10.55
N ASP A 200 -11.17 7.52 10.01
CA ASP A 200 -10.26 8.39 9.26
C ASP A 200 -9.43 7.59 8.22
N PRO A 201 -10.07 7.15 7.13
CA PRO A 201 -9.42 6.29 6.17
C PRO A 201 -8.33 7.00 5.37
N LEU A 202 -8.39 8.33 5.22
CA LEU A 202 -7.33 9.07 4.53
C LEU A 202 -6.03 9.08 5.33
N ALA A 203 -6.07 8.91 6.65
CA ALA A 203 -4.85 8.70 7.44
C ALA A 203 -4.12 7.37 7.13
N LEU A 204 -4.72 6.49 6.32
CA LEU A 204 -4.08 5.29 5.79
C LEU A 204 -3.47 5.49 4.39
N ASP A 205 -3.62 6.68 3.79
CA ASP A 205 -3.03 6.97 2.48
C ASP A 205 -1.49 6.94 2.58
N PRO A 206 -0.82 5.98 1.91
CA PRO A 206 0.64 5.90 1.91
C PRO A 206 1.29 7.20 1.41
N ALA A 207 0.66 7.92 0.48
CA ALA A 207 1.21 9.16 -0.08
C ALA A 207 1.25 10.29 0.96
N LEU A 208 0.24 10.38 1.83
CA LEU A 208 0.23 11.35 2.94
C LEU A 208 1.30 11.01 3.98
N HIS A 209 1.46 9.74 4.30
CA HIS A 209 2.49 9.29 5.23
C HIS A 209 3.90 9.58 4.71
N ALA A 210 4.18 9.13 3.48
CA ALA A 210 5.45 9.38 2.79
C ALA A 210 5.77 10.88 2.71
N SER A 211 4.77 11.72 2.40
CA SER A 211 4.93 13.17 2.34
C SER A 211 5.31 13.80 3.69
N ARG A 212 4.70 13.34 4.79
CA ARG A 212 5.04 13.81 6.14
C ARG A 212 6.47 13.43 6.52
N VAL A 213 6.83 12.15 6.37
CA VAL A 213 8.18 11.64 6.65
C VAL A 213 9.22 12.39 5.81
N THR A 214 8.94 12.57 4.52
CA THR A 214 9.78 13.36 3.61
C THR A 214 10.00 14.79 4.13
N ARG A 215 8.94 15.48 4.57
CA ARG A 215 9.06 16.85 5.07
C ARG A 215 9.93 16.93 6.32
N GLU A 216 9.77 15.99 7.24
CA GLU A 216 10.54 15.93 8.48
C GLU A 216 12.03 15.67 8.19
N ILE A 217 12.33 14.75 7.27
CA ILE A 217 13.69 14.50 6.77
C ILE A 217 14.28 15.76 6.12
N ALA A 218 13.54 16.45 5.26
CA ALA A 218 14.02 17.65 4.57
C ALA A 218 14.46 18.74 5.55
N ILE A 219 13.75 18.92 6.68
CA ILE A 219 14.12 19.90 7.71
C ILE A 219 15.49 19.57 8.31
N ARG A 220 15.75 18.28 8.57
CA ARG A 220 17.03 17.79 9.12
C ARG A 220 18.17 18.02 8.14
N LEU A 221 17.96 17.70 6.86
CA LEU A 221 18.97 17.89 5.82
C LEU A 221 19.27 19.37 5.54
N ALA A 222 18.24 20.22 5.60
CA ALA A 222 18.40 21.66 5.44
C ALA A 222 19.30 22.26 6.53
N GLU A 223 19.23 21.75 7.77
CA GLU A 223 20.15 22.16 8.84
C GLU A 223 21.58 21.75 8.55
N VAL A 224 21.81 20.53 8.07
CA VAL A 224 23.15 20.07 7.67
C VAL A 224 23.71 20.90 6.51
N SER A 225 22.90 21.18 5.49
CA SER A 225 23.30 21.97 4.32
C SER A 225 23.75 23.38 4.72
N ARG A 226 22.90 24.10 5.46
CA ARG A 226 23.19 25.47 5.93
C ARG A 226 24.51 25.55 6.70
N ARG A 227 24.80 24.56 7.54
CA ARG A 227 26.02 24.56 8.34
C ARG A 227 27.26 24.26 7.50
N LEU A 228 27.17 23.36 6.54
CA LEU A 228 28.26 23.07 5.60
C LEU A 228 28.56 24.27 4.70
N GLU A 229 27.54 24.94 4.18
CA GLU A 229 27.67 26.18 3.41
C GLU A 229 28.29 27.31 4.25
N ALA A 230 27.85 27.46 5.51
CA ALA A 230 28.45 28.42 6.44
C ALA A 230 29.94 28.13 6.74
N LYS A 231 30.38 26.87 6.57
CA LYS A 231 31.79 26.46 6.65
C LYS A 231 32.56 26.68 5.34
N GLY A 232 31.90 27.19 4.28
CA GLY A 232 32.50 27.52 2.99
C GLY A 232 32.51 26.38 1.97
N HIS A 233 31.76 25.29 2.20
CA HIS A 233 31.62 24.23 1.19
C HIS A 233 30.73 24.70 0.03
N ALA A 234 31.08 24.29 -1.19
CA ALA A 234 30.31 24.65 -2.37
C ALA A 234 28.96 23.93 -2.39
N THR A 235 27.88 24.63 -2.74
CA THR A 235 26.51 24.11 -2.78
C THR A 235 26.39 22.79 -3.55
N GLU A 236 27.06 22.67 -4.69
CA GLU A 236 27.03 21.46 -5.50
C GLU A 236 27.73 20.26 -4.82
N GLU A 237 28.81 20.52 -4.07
CA GLU A 237 29.53 19.51 -3.29
C GLU A 237 28.67 19.02 -2.12
N VAL A 238 28.04 19.96 -1.40
CA VAL A 238 27.09 19.67 -0.32
C VAL A 238 25.90 18.86 -0.85
N ALA A 239 25.36 19.26 -2.00
CA ALA A 239 24.25 18.58 -2.66
C ALA A 239 24.59 17.11 -2.98
N ARG A 240 25.75 16.87 -3.60
CA ARG A 240 26.23 15.51 -3.91
C ARG A 240 26.48 14.68 -2.64
N PHE A 241 27.07 15.28 -1.62
CA PHE A 241 27.31 14.65 -0.33
C PHE A 241 26.00 14.21 0.35
N LEU A 242 25.01 15.11 0.45
CA LEU A 242 23.70 14.82 1.05
C LEU A 242 22.94 13.77 0.25
N MET A 243 23.01 13.80 -1.08
CA MET A 243 22.37 12.77 -1.91
C MET A 243 22.94 11.37 -1.63
N ARG A 244 24.26 11.25 -1.41
CA ARG A 244 24.88 9.97 -1.03
C ARG A 244 24.48 9.52 0.36
N MET A 245 24.38 10.45 1.32
CA MET A 245 23.87 10.17 2.67
C MET A 245 22.44 9.62 2.62
N LEU A 246 21.55 10.31 1.90
CA LEU A 246 20.17 9.87 1.64
C LEU A 246 20.12 8.44 1.12
N PHE A 247 20.91 8.14 0.09
CA PHE A 247 20.95 6.82 -0.52
C PHE A 247 21.49 5.75 0.46
N THR A 248 22.51 6.06 1.27
CA THR A 248 23.04 5.12 2.24
C THR A 248 22.02 4.80 3.35
N MET A 249 21.24 5.80 3.80
CA MET A 249 20.13 5.58 4.74
C MET A 249 19.02 4.71 4.12
N PHE A 250 18.67 4.98 2.87
CA PHE A 250 17.72 4.13 2.14
C PHE A 250 18.23 2.68 1.99
N ALA A 251 19.50 2.51 1.61
CA ALA A 251 20.10 1.21 1.34
C ALA A 251 20.05 0.26 2.55
N GLN A 252 20.19 0.74 3.78
CA GLN A 252 20.09 -0.13 4.96
C GLN A 252 18.66 -0.63 5.22
N ASP A 253 17.65 0.22 5.00
CA ASP A 253 16.28 -0.12 5.36
C ASP A 253 15.64 -1.06 4.34
N VAL A 254 15.99 -0.89 3.06
CA VAL A 254 15.63 -1.84 1.98
C VAL A 254 16.51 -3.09 1.95
N GLY A 255 17.55 -3.16 2.78
CA GLY A 255 18.40 -4.36 2.95
C GLY A 255 19.45 -4.57 1.87
N LEU A 256 19.89 -3.51 1.18
CA LEU A 256 21.05 -3.54 0.28
C LEU A 256 22.38 -3.52 1.04
N ILE A 257 22.37 -2.97 2.26
CA ILE A 257 23.43 -3.11 3.26
C ILE A 257 22.79 -3.61 4.57
N GLU A 258 23.61 -3.90 5.58
CA GLU A 258 23.13 -4.37 6.87
C GLU A 258 22.14 -3.38 7.51
N ARG A 259 20.95 -3.89 7.85
CA ARG A 259 19.86 -3.06 8.42
C ARG A 259 20.30 -2.44 9.74
N GLY A 260 20.17 -1.12 9.85
CA GLY A 260 20.61 -0.36 11.02
C GLY A 260 22.12 -0.17 11.15
N GLY A 261 22.93 -0.75 10.24
CA GLY A 261 24.38 -0.64 10.28
C GLY A 261 24.86 0.80 10.05
N PHE A 262 24.23 1.54 9.14
CA PHE A 262 24.59 2.94 8.91
C PHE A 262 24.12 3.83 10.06
N SER A 263 22.95 3.58 10.64
CA SER A 263 22.49 4.29 11.83
C SER A 263 23.42 4.07 13.03
N ALA A 264 23.93 2.85 13.22
CA ALA A 264 24.94 2.54 14.24
C ALA A 264 26.27 3.26 13.97
N LEU A 265 26.73 3.29 12.72
CA LEU A 265 27.92 4.02 12.32
C LEU A 265 27.80 5.52 12.62
N LEU A 266 26.66 6.15 12.33
CA LEU A 266 26.41 7.56 12.66
C LEU A 266 26.46 7.80 14.17
N ALA A 267 25.92 6.88 14.97
CA ALA A 267 26.00 6.97 16.44
C ALA A 267 27.45 6.89 16.96
N GLU A 268 28.28 6.00 16.39
CA GLU A 268 29.72 5.95 16.71
C GLU A 268 30.44 7.24 16.31
N CYS A 269 30.12 7.80 15.14
CA CYS A 269 30.71 9.03 14.64
C CYS A 269 30.26 10.26 15.44
N GLU A 270 29.03 10.29 15.97
CA GLU A 270 28.56 11.36 16.84
C GLU A 270 29.39 11.45 18.13
N ALA A 271 29.82 10.30 18.67
CA ALA A 271 30.70 10.21 19.83
C ALA A 271 32.16 10.59 19.51
N ALA A 272 32.59 10.42 18.25
CA ALA A 272 33.93 10.73 17.78
C ALA A 272 33.91 11.35 16.36
N PRO A 273 33.54 12.64 16.19
CA PRO A 273 33.27 13.24 14.88
C PRO A 273 34.43 13.16 13.87
N ALA A 274 35.68 13.18 14.35
CA ALA A 274 36.87 13.03 13.51
C ALA A 274 36.91 11.70 12.73
N ARG A 275 36.17 10.67 13.18
CA ARG A 275 36.06 9.38 12.47
C ARG A 275 35.09 9.42 11.30
N PHE A 276 34.18 10.40 11.24
CA PHE A 276 33.10 10.43 10.25
C PHE A 276 33.62 10.36 8.82
N GLN A 277 34.44 11.35 8.43
CA GLN A 277 34.93 11.49 7.07
C GLN A 277 35.67 10.24 6.56
N PRO A 278 36.68 9.69 7.25
CA PRO A 278 37.39 8.52 6.74
C PRO A 278 36.53 7.25 6.71
N VAL A 279 35.66 7.03 7.70
CA VAL A 279 34.87 5.78 7.76
C VAL A 279 33.72 5.79 6.76
N VAL A 280 33.06 6.93 6.57
CA VAL A 280 32.00 7.08 5.57
C VAL A 280 32.58 7.04 4.15
N GLY A 281 33.72 7.70 3.91
CA GLY A 281 34.39 7.63 2.61
C GLY A 281 34.76 6.19 2.22
N GLN A 282 35.28 5.41 3.18
CA GLN A 282 35.58 3.99 2.95
C GLN A 282 34.33 3.14 2.69
N LEU A 283 33.23 3.42 3.40
CA LEU A 283 31.95 2.77 3.12
C LEU A 283 31.50 3.04 1.68
N TRP A 284 31.56 4.29 1.22
CA TRP A 284 31.19 4.64 -0.16
C TRP A 284 32.11 4.02 -1.21
N GLU A 285 33.40 3.89 -0.93
CA GLU A 285 34.32 3.12 -1.79
C GLU A 285 33.91 1.64 -1.88
N ALA A 286 33.57 1.03 -0.74
CA ALA A 286 33.06 -0.34 -0.71
C ALA A 286 31.72 -0.48 -1.45
N MET A 287 30.86 0.54 -1.41
CA MET A 287 29.62 0.57 -2.20
C MET A 287 29.90 0.71 -3.71
N ASP A 288 30.90 1.49 -4.15
CA ASP A 288 31.22 1.66 -5.59
C ASP A 288 31.89 0.43 -6.22
N LYS A 289 32.81 -0.20 -5.48
CA LYS A 289 33.66 -1.30 -5.98
C LYS A 289 33.16 -2.68 -5.56
N GLY A 290 32.34 -2.75 -4.51
CA GLY A 290 32.11 -3.97 -3.74
C GLY A 290 33.28 -4.28 -2.81
N GLY A 291 33.00 -4.87 -1.65
CA GLY A 291 34.04 -5.30 -0.71
C GLY A 291 33.66 -5.08 0.75
N TYR A 292 34.65 -5.19 1.64
CA TYR A 292 34.43 -5.09 3.07
C TYR A 292 34.33 -3.62 3.51
N ALA A 293 33.21 -3.24 4.13
CA ALA A 293 33.02 -1.92 4.73
C ALA A 293 33.35 -1.99 6.23
N PHE A 294 34.44 -1.35 6.66
CA PHE A 294 34.90 -1.41 8.05
C PHE A 294 33.91 -0.74 9.02
N GLY A 295 33.25 0.34 8.57
CA GLY A 295 32.23 1.03 9.37
C GLY A 295 31.00 0.17 9.65
N LEU A 296 30.64 -0.73 8.73
CA LEU A 296 29.53 -1.68 8.90
C LEU A 296 29.98 -3.03 9.44
N LYS A 297 31.28 -3.34 9.39
CA LYS A 297 31.85 -4.67 9.73
C LYS A 297 31.25 -5.79 8.87
N ALA A 298 30.87 -5.48 7.64
CA ALA A 298 30.17 -6.39 6.73
C ALA A 298 30.70 -6.29 5.29
N GLN A 299 30.47 -7.35 4.51
CA GLN A 299 30.66 -7.32 3.06
C GLN A 299 29.51 -6.57 2.41
N VAL A 300 29.84 -5.61 1.54
CA VAL A 300 28.90 -4.75 0.82
C VAL A 300 28.94 -5.10 -0.67
N PRO A 301 27.79 -5.33 -1.32
CA PRO A 301 27.76 -5.59 -2.76
C PRO A 301 28.18 -4.35 -3.55
N ARG A 302 28.60 -4.55 -4.79
CA ARG A 302 28.88 -3.45 -5.71
C ARG A 302 27.58 -2.79 -6.18
N PHE A 303 27.43 -1.50 -5.91
CA PHE A 303 26.35 -0.66 -6.41
C PHE A 303 26.75 -0.13 -7.79
N ASN A 304 26.00 -0.49 -8.83
CA ASN A 304 26.28 -0.03 -10.19
C ASN A 304 25.97 1.47 -10.34
N GLY A 305 26.61 2.13 -11.31
CA GLY A 305 26.32 3.51 -11.69
C GLY A 305 27.53 4.43 -11.63
N ALA A 306 27.27 5.74 -11.59
CA ALA A 306 28.30 6.76 -11.38
C ALA A 306 28.23 7.42 -9.99
N PHE A 307 27.24 7.01 -9.19
CA PHE A 307 26.80 7.75 -8.02
C PHE A 307 27.82 7.77 -6.86
N PHE A 308 28.48 6.65 -6.62
CA PHE A 308 29.52 6.50 -5.59
C PHE A 308 30.96 6.57 -6.12
N ARG A 309 31.18 6.86 -7.41
CA ARG A 309 32.55 6.92 -7.99
C ARG A 309 33.45 7.95 -7.32
N ASP A 310 32.85 9.06 -6.90
CA ASP A 310 33.49 10.05 -6.06
C ASP A 310 33.06 9.77 -4.60
N CYS A 311 33.94 9.12 -3.85
CA CYS A 311 33.68 8.69 -2.48
C CYS A 311 34.04 9.76 -1.43
N SER A 312 34.23 11.01 -1.85
CA SER A 312 34.60 12.10 -0.93
C SER A 312 33.47 12.40 0.05
N ALA A 313 33.73 12.15 1.34
CA ALA A 313 32.88 12.58 2.45
C ALA A 313 33.34 13.96 2.94
N LEU A 314 32.39 14.80 3.34
CA LEU A 314 32.67 16.08 3.99
C LEU A 314 32.93 15.88 5.49
N PRO A 315 33.83 16.67 6.10
CA PRO A 315 34.03 16.63 7.55
C PRO A 315 32.80 17.23 8.25
N LEU A 316 32.23 16.48 9.19
CA LEU A 316 31.09 16.92 9.98
C LEU A 316 31.44 17.08 11.46
N ASP A 317 30.81 18.05 12.10
CA ASP A 317 30.81 18.17 13.56
C ASP A 317 29.70 17.33 14.20
N LYS A 318 29.70 17.27 15.54
CA LYS A 318 28.74 16.48 16.31
C LYS A 318 27.27 16.84 15.99
N THR A 319 26.98 18.11 15.73
CA THR A 319 25.62 18.61 15.48
C THR A 319 25.10 18.10 14.14
N GLU A 320 25.90 18.21 13.08
CA GLU A 320 25.53 17.71 11.76
C GLU A 320 25.34 16.19 11.75
N ILE A 321 26.20 15.47 12.46
CA ILE A 321 26.07 14.01 12.60
C ILE A 321 24.80 13.65 13.37
N ALA A 322 24.43 14.41 14.39
CA ALA A 322 23.19 14.20 15.15
C ALA A 322 21.95 14.42 14.26
N GLU A 323 21.94 15.44 13.39
CA GLU A 323 20.85 15.67 12.44
C GLU A 323 20.75 14.54 11.39
N LEU A 324 21.88 14.06 10.86
CA LEU A 324 21.90 12.90 9.96
C LEU A 324 21.46 11.62 10.66
N ARG A 325 21.82 11.43 11.93
CA ARG A 325 21.37 10.28 12.74
C ARG A 325 19.87 10.34 12.98
N ALA A 326 19.33 11.53 13.26
CA ALA A 326 17.89 11.73 13.38
C ALA A 326 17.19 11.40 12.06
N ALA A 327 17.72 11.84 10.92
CA ALA A 327 17.21 11.47 9.59
C ALA A 327 17.30 9.95 9.33
N ALA A 328 18.38 9.30 9.75
CA ALA A 328 18.57 7.84 9.63
C ALA A 328 17.69 7.01 10.58
N SER A 329 16.93 7.64 11.48
CA SER A 329 16.00 6.96 12.40
C SER A 329 14.58 6.81 11.84
N TYR A 330 14.26 7.53 10.76
CA TYR A 330 13.01 7.35 10.02
C TYR A 330 13.04 6.03 9.25
N ASP A 331 11.85 5.49 8.93
CA ASP A 331 11.73 4.32 8.07
C ASP A 331 11.84 4.73 6.60
N TRP A 332 13.01 4.52 6.01
CA TRP A 332 13.26 4.89 4.61
C TRP A 332 12.54 4.00 3.60
N ARG A 333 11.86 2.92 4.04
CA ARG A 333 10.95 2.15 3.19
C ARG A 333 9.67 2.93 2.86
N GLU A 334 9.34 3.94 3.67
CA GLU A 334 8.19 4.82 3.46
C GLU A 334 8.54 6.05 2.63
N VAL A 335 9.82 6.24 2.27
CA VAL A 335 10.30 7.32 1.44
C VAL A 335 10.58 6.81 0.04
N GLU A 336 9.91 7.40 -0.95
CA GLU A 336 10.08 7.00 -2.35
C GLU A 336 11.39 7.56 -2.92
N PRO A 337 12.26 6.74 -3.57
CA PRO A 337 13.54 7.23 -4.10
C PRO A 337 13.43 8.41 -5.07
N ALA A 338 12.32 8.49 -5.80
CA ALA A 338 12.07 9.57 -6.75
C ALA A 338 11.96 10.96 -6.09
N ILE A 339 11.76 11.01 -4.76
CA ILE A 339 11.67 12.26 -3.98
C ILE A 339 13.02 12.73 -3.45
N PHE A 340 14.11 11.96 -3.61
CA PHE A 340 15.44 12.35 -3.12
C PHE A 340 15.92 13.67 -3.73
N GLY A 341 15.66 13.89 -5.03
CA GLY A 341 15.94 15.18 -5.67
C GLY A 341 15.15 16.32 -5.03
N ALA A 342 13.84 16.12 -4.82
CA ALA A 342 12.98 17.12 -4.18
C ALA A 342 13.34 17.38 -2.71
N LEU A 343 13.78 16.36 -1.98
CA LEU A 343 14.30 16.49 -0.62
C LEU A 343 15.51 17.41 -0.60
N LEU A 344 16.41 17.24 -1.57
CA LEU A 344 17.60 18.06 -1.72
C LEU A 344 17.27 19.48 -2.16
N GLU A 345 16.43 19.65 -3.18
CA GLU A 345 15.94 20.96 -3.65
C GLU A 345 15.26 21.78 -2.54
N LYS A 346 14.56 21.10 -1.63
CA LYS A 346 13.94 21.73 -0.44
C LYS A 346 14.95 22.06 0.66
N ALA A 347 16.07 21.33 0.71
CA ALA A 347 17.12 21.56 1.68
C ALA A 347 18.03 22.74 1.30
N LEU A 348 18.15 23.04 0.01
CA LEU A 348 18.95 24.13 -0.56
C LEU A 348 18.18 25.46 -0.65
N ASP A 349 18.93 26.57 -0.75
CA ASP A 349 18.38 27.93 -0.83
C ASP A 349 17.53 28.12 -2.11
N PRO A 350 16.38 28.82 -2.04
CA PRO A 350 15.55 29.16 -3.21
C PRO A 350 16.28 29.68 -4.45
N ASP A 351 17.31 30.51 -4.29
CA ASP A 351 18.04 31.12 -5.41
C ASP A 351 19.02 30.13 -6.07
N GLU A 352 19.39 29.07 -5.36
CA GLU A 352 20.28 28.00 -5.83
C GLU A 352 19.51 26.88 -6.56
N ARG A 353 18.18 26.86 -6.46
CA ARG A 353 17.30 25.85 -7.09
C ARG A 353 17.38 25.86 -8.60
N SER A 354 17.53 27.03 -9.22
CA SER A 354 17.54 27.17 -10.70
C SER A 354 18.81 26.62 -11.35
N ALA A 355 19.91 26.54 -10.62
CA ALA A 355 21.20 26.10 -11.17
C ALA A 355 21.28 24.57 -11.37
N LEU A 356 20.47 23.81 -10.64
CA LEU A 356 20.53 22.33 -10.65
C LEU A 356 19.65 21.68 -11.73
N GLY A 357 18.83 22.44 -12.46
CA GLY A 357 18.07 21.97 -13.63
C GLY A 357 17.07 20.82 -13.38
N ALA A 358 16.87 20.42 -12.12
CA ALA A 358 15.97 19.35 -11.75
C ALA A 358 14.60 19.95 -11.39
N HIS A 359 13.68 19.96 -12.35
CA HIS A 359 12.28 20.22 -12.02
C HIS A 359 11.62 18.91 -11.57
N TYR A 360 11.46 18.75 -10.26
CA TYR A 360 10.67 17.65 -9.71
C TYR A 360 9.20 17.77 -10.15
N THR A 361 8.70 16.74 -10.84
CA THR A 361 7.25 16.59 -11.11
C THR A 361 6.61 15.84 -9.94
N PRO A 362 5.64 16.43 -9.21
CA PRO A 362 4.97 15.76 -8.10
C PRO A 362 4.34 14.42 -8.50
N ARG A 363 4.47 13.41 -7.62
CA ARG A 363 3.94 12.05 -7.83
C ARG A 363 2.49 12.06 -8.31
N ALA A 364 1.61 12.89 -7.74
CA ALA A 364 0.20 12.93 -8.15
C ALA A 364 0.01 13.25 -9.64
N TYR A 365 0.83 14.14 -10.22
CA TYR A 365 0.78 14.46 -11.65
C TYR A 365 1.38 13.34 -12.50
N VAL A 366 2.51 12.77 -12.06
CA VAL A 366 3.15 11.60 -12.69
C VAL A 366 2.16 10.44 -12.75
N GLU A 367 1.59 10.07 -11.61
CA GLU A 367 0.64 8.98 -11.46
C GLU A 367 -0.60 9.21 -12.32
N ARG A 368 -1.14 10.43 -12.38
CA ARG A 368 -2.28 10.74 -13.25
C ARG A 368 -1.98 10.43 -14.73
N LEU A 369 -0.79 10.80 -15.21
CA LEU A 369 -0.40 10.53 -16.59
C LEU A 369 -0.16 9.03 -16.80
N VAL A 370 0.62 8.39 -15.93
CA VAL A 370 0.95 6.96 -15.99
C VAL A 370 -0.31 6.10 -15.93
N VAL A 371 -1.28 6.46 -15.09
CA VAL A 371 -2.56 5.76 -14.99
C VAL A 371 -3.29 5.83 -16.32
N ALA A 372 -3.42 7.03 -16.91
CA ALA A 372 -4.15 7.21 -18.16
C ALA A 372 -3.44 6.57 -19.37
N THR A 373 -2.12 6.65 -19.46
CA THR A 373 -1.38 6.25 -20.67
C THR A 373 -0.85 4.82 -20.64
N VAL A 374 -0.58 4.28 -19.46
CA VAL A 374 0.01 2.93 -19.29
C VAL A 374 -0.97 2.00 -18.59
N MET A 375 -1.48 2.38 -17.42
CA MET A 375 -2.23 1.43 -16.59
C MET A 375 -3.65 1.19 -17.08
N GLU A 376 -4.36 2.18 -17.59
CA GLU A 376 -5.71 2.01 -18.14
C GLU A 376 -5.72 1.01 -19.32
N PRO A 377 -4.85 1.13 -20.34
CA PRO A 377 -4.71 0.13 -21.39
C PRO A 377 -4.36 -1.27 -20.86
N LEU A 378 -3.37 -1.36 -19.95
CA LEU A 378 -2.96 -2.66 -19.38
C LEU A 378 -4.08 -3.31 -18.55
N ARG A 379 -4.87 -2.52 -17.82
CA ARG A 379 -6.02 -3.00 -17.05
C ARG A 379 -7.15 -3.46 -17.98
N ALA A 380 -7.38 -2.78 -19.09
CA ALA A 380 -8.36 -3.21 -20.10
C ALA A 380 -7.95 -4.52 -20.77
N ASP A 381 -6.67 -4.66 -21.11
CA ASP A 381 -6.08 -5.91 -21.62
C ASP A 381 -6.21 -7.05 -20.60
N TRP A 382 -5.94 -6.76 -19.32
CA TRP A 382 -6.12 -7.72 -18.23
C TRP A 382 -7.57 -8.15 -18.08
N ALA A 383 -8.52 -7.21 -18.06
CA ALA A 383 -9.94 -7.51 -17.96
C ALA A 383 -10.42 -8.41 -19.11
N THR A 384 -9.93 -8.17 -20.33
CA THR A 384 -10.22 -9.01 -21.50
C THR A 384 -9.64 -10.42 -21.36
N ALA A 385 -8.38 -10.51 -20.91
CA ALA A 385 -7.71 -11.79 -20.66
C ALA A 385 -8.42 -12.59 -19.56
N LEU A 386 -8.82 -11.92 -18.48
CA LEU A 386 -9.55 -12.51 -17.35
C LEU A 386 -10.91 -13.05 -17.79
N ALA A 387 -11.74 -12.24 -18.44
CA ALA A 387 -13.04 -12.66 -18.95
C ALA A 387 -12.93 -13.86 -19.91
N THR A 388 -11.89 -13.86 -20.76
CA THR A 388 -11.61 -14.98 -21.67
C THR A 388 -11.22 -16.25 -20.91
N ALA A 389 -10.36 -16.11 -19.90
CA ALA A 389 -9.91 -17.22 -19.07
C ALA A 389 -11.04 -17.80 -18.22
N GLU A 390 -11.94 -16.97 -17.68
CA GLU A 390 -13.11 -17.39 -16.93
C GLU A 390 -14.08 -18.20 -17.79
N ARG A 391 -14.44 -17.69 -18.97
CA ARG A 391 -15.27 -18.43 -19.93
C ARG A 391 -14.64 -19.78 -20.30
N GLN A 392 -13.33 -19.80 -20.60
CA GLN A 392 -12.62 -21.03 -20.90
C GLN A 392 -12.65 -22.01 -19.71
N ARG A 393 -12.55 -21.51 -18.48
CA ARG A 393 -12.64 -22.33 -17.27
C ARG A 393 -14.03 -22.95 -17.11
N GLU A 394 -15.09 -22.18 -17.33
CA GLU A 394 -16.48 -22.65 -17.25
C GLU A 394 -16.80 -23.74 -18.29
N GLU A 395 -16.18 -23.64 -19.46
CA GLU A 395 -16.27 -24.66 -20.52
C GLU A 395 -15.34 -25.87 -20.30
N GLY A 396 -14.69 -25.98 -19.14
CA GLY A 396 -13.77 -27.08 -18.82
C GLY A 396 -12.39 -27.00 -19.49
N ARG A 397 -12.07 -25.90 -20.19
CA ARG A 397 -10.81 -25.66 -20.93
C ARG A 397 -9.73 -25.03 -20.04
N GLY A 398 -9.48 -25.60 -18.86
CA GLY A 398 -8.57 -25.03 -17.85
C GLY A 398 -7.13 -24.80 -18.33
N ALA A 399 -6.59 -25.68 -19.18
CA ALA A 399 -5.25 -25.49 -19.76
C ALA A 399 -5.17 -24.26 -20.67
N GLN A 400 -6.24 -23.99 -21.43
CA GLN A 400 -6.32 -22.81 -22.30
C GLN A 400 -6.46 -21.54 -21.47
N ALA A 401 -7.26 -21.57 -20.39
CA ALA A 401 -7.38 -20.45 -19.44
C ALA A 401 -6.03 -20.07 -18.84
N LEU A 402 -5.24 -21.06 -18.41
CA LEU A 402 -3.89 -20.83 -17.91
C LEU A 402 -2.97 -20.23 -18.98
N LYS A 403 -3.06 -20.71 -20.23
CA LYS A 403 -2.30 -20.14 -21.36
C LYS A 403 -2.68 -18.69 -21.63
N THR A 404 -3.96 -18.34 -21.55
CA THR A 404 -4.44 -16.96 -21.71
C THR A 404 -3.85 -16.03 -20.63
N VAL A 405 -3.89 -16.44 -19.36
CA VAL A 405 -3.31 -15.64 -18.26
C VAL A 405 -1.80 -15.49 -18.41
N ARG A 406 -1.07 -16.58 -18.70
CA ARG A 406 0.38 -16.54 -18.98
C ARG A 406 0.73 -15.66 -20.17
N GLY A 407 -0.10 -15.65 -21.21
CA GLY A 407 0.07 -14.80 -22.37
C GLY A 407 -0.02 -13.32 -22.03
N PHE A 408 -0.98 -12.94 -21.18
CA PHE A 408 -1.04 -11.57 -20.65
C PHE A 408 0.20 -11.23 -19.81
N HIS A 409 0.59 -12.11 -18.89
CA HIS A 409 1.78 -11.90 -18.05
C HIS A 409 3.06 -11.70 -18.88
N ALA A 410 3.28 -12.53 -19.91
CA ALA A 410 4.43 -12.38 -20.80
C ALA A 410 4.42 -11.02 -21.55
N ARG A 411 3.24 -10.54 -21.97
CA ARG A 411 3.11 -9.20 -22.59
C ARG A 411 3.40 -8.08 -21.61
N LEU A 412 2.93 -8.20 -20.35
CA LEU A 412 3.23 -7.24 -19.29
C LEU A 412 4.75 -7.14 -19.08
N CYS A 413 5.43 -8.29 -18.95
CA CYS A 413 6.89 -8.35 -18.80
C CYS A 413 7.67 -7.80 -20.00
N ALA A 414 7.10 -7.88 -21.22
CA ALA A 414 7.73 -7.36 -22.44
C ALA A 414 7.45 -5.87 -22.67
N THR A 415 6.58 -5.24 -21.89
CA THR A 415 6.20 -3.83 -22.05
C THR A 415 7.40 -2.93 -21.72
N ARG A 416 7.70 -1.98 -22.61
CA ARG A 416 8.80 -1.02 -22.46
C ARG A 416 8.23 0.39 -22.33
N VAL A 417 8.71 1.11 -21.33
CA VAL A 417 8.36 2.51 -21.07
C VAL A 417 9.64 3.32 -21.16
N LEU A 418 9.61 4.37 -21.98
CA LEU A 418 10.75 5.25 -22.22
C LEU A 418 10.40 6.66 -21.76
N ASP A 419 11.23 7.19 -20.87
CA ASP A 419 11.26 8.61 -20.53
C ASP A 419 12.61 9.18 -21.01
N PRO A 420 12.65 9.90 -22.14
CA PRO A 420 13.89 10.41 -22.72
C PRO A 420 14.48 11.59 -21.94
N ALA A 421 13.78 12.11 -20.91
CA ALA A 421 14.21 13.23 -20.08
C ALA A 421 13.93 12.93 -18.60
N CYS A 422 14.28 11.72 -18.16
CA CYS A 422 13.75 11.15 -16.91
C CYS A 422 14.15 11.85 -15.61
N GLY A 423 15.16 12.73 -15.61
CA GLY A 423 15.60 13.45 -14.40
C GLY A 423 15.86 12.51 -13.22
N THR A 424 15.11 12.67 -12.13
CA THR A 424 15.17 11.79 -10.94
C THR A 424 14.56 10.40 -11.15
N GLY A 425 13.99 10.13 -12.33
CA GLY A 425 13.40 8.85 -12.70
C GLY A 425 11.97 8.64 -12.21
N ASN A 426 11.27 9.70 -11.75
CA ASN A 426 9.96 9.56 -11.10
C ASN A 426 8.90 8.87 -11.97
N PHE A 427 8.82 9.23 -13.26
CA PHE A 427 7.92 8.57 -14.21
C PHE A 427 8.20 7.07 -14.34
N LEU A 428 9.46 6.69 -14.48
CA LEU A 428 9.87 5.29 -14.62
C LEU A 428 9.59 4.49 -13.35
N TYR A 429 9.87 5.08 -12.19
CA TYR A 429 9.61 4.48 -10.89
C TYR A 429 8.12 4.21 -10.66
N VAL A 430 7.28 5.26 -10.77
CA VAL A 430 5.83 5.14 -10.57
C VAL A 430 5.22 4.15 -11.58
N THR A 431 5.70 4.15 -12.82
CA THR A 431 5.23 3.18 -13.83
C THR A 431 5.58 1.76 -13.46
N LEU A 432 6.83 1.49 -13.07
CA LEU A 432 7.26 0.15 -12.66
C LEU A 432 6.48 -0.31 -11.42
N GLU A 433 6.28 0.56 -10.44
CA GLU A 433 5.52 0.25 -9.23
C GLU A 433 4.08 -0.16 -9.55
N LEU A 434 3.38 0.63 -10.36
CA LEU A 434 2.00 0.34 -10.74
C LEU A 434 1.89 -0.92 -11.60
N MET A 435 2.84 -1.15 -12.51
CA MET A 435 2.91 -2.38 -13.30
C MET A 435 3.17 -3.61 -12.41
N LYS A 436 4.03 -3.50 -11.40
CA LYS A 436 4.27 -4.57 -10.42
C LYS A 436 3.03 -4.87 -9.57
N ARG A 437 2.28 -3.85 -9.17
CA ARG A 437 0.98 -4.05 -8.50
C ARG A 437 -0.04 -4.76 -9.40
N LEU A 438 -0.04 -4.50 -10.71
CA LEU A 438 -0.88 -5.21 -11.67
C LEU A 438 -0.42 -6.65 -11.91
N GLU A 439 0.89 -6.90 -11.87
CA GLU A 439 1.48 -8.24 -12.03
C GLU A 439 1.03 -9.20 -10.93
N GLY A 440 0.93 -8.72 -9.68
CA GLY A 440 0.43 -9.46 -8.52
C GLY A 440 1.47 -9.72 -7.45
#